data_AF-A0A9D1PWY6-F1
#
_entry.id   AF-A0A9D1PWY6-F1
#
_cell.length_a   1.000
_cell.length_b   1.000
_cell.length_c   1.000
_cell.angle_alpha   90.00
_cell.angle_beta   90.00
_cell.angle_gamma   90.00
#
_symmetry.space_group_name_H-M   'P 1'
#
loop_
_entity.id
_entity.type
_entity.pdbx_description
1 polymer ?
#
loop_
_entity_poly.entity_id
_entity_poly.type
_entity_poly.pdbx_seq_one_letter_code
_entity_poly.pdbx_strand_id
1 'polypeptide(L)'
;MDQSLHDAANVIMADLARLTGSYQSYDASHAASPLQERMNLRFEGPLQEALGRVCAHIGYRLVIVGTPRPAPVLVHVQARETPVLHILRELGLQTGPYEQIRVVEEGRFIELTWLDPATNLPNRYGPVKKKHAQGSRTGRDR
;
A
#
# COMPACT_ATOMS: atom_id res chain seq x y z
N MET A 1 30.16 6.33 -21.22
CA MET A 1 29.26 7.40 -21.68
C MET A 1 27.85 7.09 -21.20
N ASP A 2 27.55 7.31 -19.91
CA ASP A 2 26.21 7.02 -19.34
C ASP A 2 25.79 8.00 -18.24
N GLN A 3 26.55 9.10 -18.10
CA GLN A 3 26.39 10.06 -17.02
C GLN A 3 25.24 11.04 -17.30
N SER A 4 25.01 11.37 -18.58
CA SER A 4 23.94 12.28 -18.98
C SER A 4 22.54 11.70 -18.81
N LEU A 5 22.37 10.37 -18.94
CA LEU A 5 21.09 9.71 -18.72
C LEU A 5 20.74 9.66 -17.23
N HIS A 6 21.73 9.40 -16.38
CA HIS A 6 21.59 9.45 -14.93
C HIS A 6 21.29 10.87 -14.43
N ASP A 7 21.97 11.88 -14.97
CA ASP A 7 21.72 13.28 -14.60
C ASP A 7 20.32 13.74 -15.03
N ALA A 8 19.87 13.35 -16.23
CA ALA A 8 18.52 13.65 -16.69
C ALA A 8 17.45 12.97 -15.82
N ALA A 9 17.67 11.70 -15.44
CA ALA A 9 16.76 10.99 -14.54
C ALA A 9 16.66 11.67 -13.17
N ASN A 10 17.78 12.14 -12.62
CA ASN A 10 17.82 12.84 -11.35
C ASN A 10 17.07 14.18 -11.39
N VAL A 11 17.21 14.95 -12.47
CA VAL A 11 16.49 16.22 -12.65
C VAL A 11 14.99 16.00 -12.75
N ILE A 12 14.56 15.00 -13.54
CA ILE A 12 13.14 14.66 -13.69
C ILE A 12 12.54 14.20 -12.36
N MET A 13 13.27 13.37 -11.61
CA MET A 13 12.83 12.90 -10.29
C MET A 13 12.73 14.05 -9.28
N ALA A 14 13.65 15.01 -9.31
CA ALA A 14 13.62 16.18 -8.44
C ALA A 14 12.42 17.10 -8.73
N ASP A 15 12.10 17.32 -10.02
CA ASP A 15 10.94 18.15 -10.40
C ASP A 15 9.62 17.42 -10.12
N LEU A 16 9.53 16.11 -10.34
CA LEU A 16 8.35 15.34 -9.93
C LEU A 16 8.15 15.36 -8.42
N ALA A 17 9.22 15.29 -7.62
CA ALA A 17 9.14 15.41 -6.17
C ALA A 17 8.60 16.77 -5.72
N ARG A 18 9.01 17.85 -6.40
CA ARG A 18 8.50 19.21 -6.16
C ARG A 18 7.02 19.36 -6.54
N LEU A 19 6.62 18.75 -7.66
CA LEU A 19 5.25 18.85 -8.18
C LEU A 19 4.24 18.04 -7.37
N THR A 20 4.68 16.97 -6.72
CA THR A 20 3.80 16.04 -5.99
C THR A 20 3.85 16.24 -4.47
N GLY A 21 4.75 17.08 -3.94
CA GLY A 21 4.83 17.41 -2.52
C GLY A 21 5.26 16.26 -1.60
N SER A 22 5.53 15.07 -2.14
CA SER A 22 5.86 13.89 -1.37
C SER A 22 6.67 12.88 -2.18
N TYR A 23 7.98 13.10 -2.30
CA TYR A 23 8.91 12.00 -2.55
C TYR A 23 10.09 12.17 -1.60
N GLN A 24 10.12 11.33 -0.56
CA GLN A 24 11.33 11.16 0.25
C GLN A 24 12.48 10.80 -0.69
N SER A 25 13.57 11.52 -0.52
CA SER A 25 14.80 11.43 -1.30
C SER A 25 15.34 10.00 -1.25
N TYR A 26 15.35 9.31 -2.38
CA TYR A 26 16.12 8.06 -2.51
C TYR A 26 17.57 8.45 -2.75
N ASP A 27 18.33 8.58 -1.65
CA ASP A 27 19.78 8.64 -1.73
C ASP A 27 20.29 7.35 -2.40
N ALA A 28 20.96 7.49 -3.53
CA ALA A 28 21.54 6.41 -4.31
C ALA A 28 22.74 5.72 -3.62
N SER A 29 23.04 6.10 -2.38
CA SER A 29 24.09 5.51 -1.55
C SER A 29 23.53 4.72 -0.35
N HIS A 30 22.80 3.64 -0.61
CA HIS A 30 22.57 2.60 0.41
C HIS A 30 23.02 1.24 -0.11
N ALA A 31 24.00 0.67 0.59
CA ALA A 31 24.33 -0.74 0.49
C ALA A 31 23.05 -1.59 0.48
N ALA A 32 22.95 -2.51 -0.48
CA ALA A 32 21.91 -3.53 -0.65
C ALA A 32 20.65 -3.36 0.24
N SER A 33 19.85 -2.32 0.01
CA SER A 33 18.53 -2.20 0.68
C SER A 33 17.68 -3.40 0.25
N PRO A 34 16.90 -4.03 1.16
CA PRO A 34 15.97 -5.11 0.80
C PRO A 34 14.99 -4.72 -0.31
N LEU A 35 14.75 -3.42 -0.53
CA LEU A 35 13.94 -2.92 -1.64
C LEU A 35 14.59 -3.10 -3.03
N GLN A 36 15.92 -3.24 -3.08
CA GLN A 36 16.67 -3.53 -4.30
C GLN A 36 16.79 -5.04 -4.57
N GLU A 37 16.38 -5.88 -3.61
CA GLU A 37 16.33 -7.33 -3.81
C GLU A 37 15.38 -7.68 -4.96
N ARG A 38 15.78 -8.68 -5.76
CA ARG A 38 14.97 -9.15 -6.89
C ARG A 38 14.01 -10.24 -6.43
N MET A 39 12.76 -10.12 -6.86
CA MET A 39 11.70 -11.07 -6.55
C MET A 39 11.01 -11.52 -7.84
N ASN A 40 10.63 -12.79 -7.89
CA ASN A 40 9.66 -13.32 -8.84
C ASN A 40 8.30 -13.37 -8.15
N LEU A 41 7.31 -12.65 -8.68
CA LEU A 41 5.96 -12.63 -8.12
C LEU A 41 4.94 -12.71 -9.26
N ARG A 42 4.22 -13.83 -9.32
CA ARG A 42 3.02 -13.99 -10.13
C ARG A 42 1.83 -14.10 -9.19
N PHE A 43 0.97 -13.09 -9.19
CA PHE A 43 -0.13 -13.01 -8.22
C PHE A 43 -1.35 -12.31 -8.81
N GLU A 44 -2.52 -12.81 -8.44
CA GLU A 44 -3.82 -12.20 -8.70
C GLU A 44 -4.71 -12.43 -7.48
N GLY A 45 -5.22 -11.35 -6.89
CA GLY A 45 -5.99 -11.45 -5.66
C GLY A 45 -5.95 -10.18 -4.81
N PRO A 46 -6.28 -10.29 -3.51
CA PRO A 46 -6.32 -9.13 -2.62
C PRO A 46 -4.96 -8.44 -2.45
N LEU A 47 -4.95 -7.10 -2.50
CA LEU A 47 -3.77 -6.25 -2.29
C LEU A 47 -3.00 -6.61 -1.01
N GLN A 48 -3.73 -6.81 0.09
CA GLN A 48 -3.12 -7.15 1.38
C GLN A 48 -2.31 -8.45 1.31
N GLU A 49 -2.78 -9.43 0.54
CA GLU A 49 -2.05 -10.70 0.37
C GLU A 49 -0.81 -10.51 -0.50
N ALA A 50 -0.90 -9.73 -1.59
CA ALA A 50 0.26 -9.38 -2.41
C ALA A 50 1.36 -8.71 -1.58
N LEU A 51 0.98 -7.71 -0.76
CA LEU A 51 1.90 -7.01 0.14
C LEU A 51 2.48 -7.94 1.22
N GLY A 52 1.68 -8.87 1.72
CA GLY A 52 2.14 -9.90 2.66
C GLY A 52 3.24 -10.77 2.06
N ARG A 53 3.08 -11.20 0.80
CA ARG A 53 4.09 -11.97 0.06
C ARG A 53 5.38 -11.17 -0.16
N VAL A 54 5.26 -9.89 -0.52
CA VAL A 54 6.42 -9.00 -0.68
C VAL A 54 7.13 -8.82 0.67
N CYS A 55 6.41 -8.53 1.74
CA CYS A 55 6.97 -8.39 3.09
C CYS A 55 7.73 -9.64 3.54
N ALA A 56 7.13 -10.83 3.31
CA ALA A 56 7.77 -12.10 3.64
C ALA A 56 9.07 -12.33 2.86
N HIS A 57 9.13 -11.88 1.59
CA HIS A 57 10.33 -11.98 0.76
C HIS A 57 11.49 -11.14 1.32
N ILE A 58 11.24 -9.87 1.66
CA ILE A 58 12.28 -8.93 2.11
C ILE A 58 12.49 -8.89 3.64
N GLY A 59 11.82 -9.76 4.39
CA GLY A 59 11.89 -9.80 5.85
C GLY A 59 11.27 -8.58 6.55
N TYR A 60 10.31 -7.93 5.91
CA TYR A 60 9.54 -6.82 6.50
C TYR A 60 8.24 -7.36 7.11
N ARG A 61 7.62 -6.59 8.00
CA ARG A 61 6.26 -6.88 8.49
C ARG A 61 5.22 -6.01 7.76
N LEU A 62 4.02 -6.53 7.58
CA LEU A 62 2.88 -5.76 7.07
C LEU A 62 2.11 -5.15 8.24
N VAL A 63 1.88 -3.83 8.20
CA VAL A 63 1.07 -3.09 9.17
C VAL A 63 -0.17 -2.58 8.46
N ILE A 64 -1.35 -2.86 9.02
CA ILE A 64 -2.62 -2.38 8.49
C ILE A 64 -3.12 -1.25 9.39
N VAL A 65 -3.42 -0.09 8.79
CA VAL A 65 -3.94 1.08 9.50
C VAL A 65 -5.32 1.44 8.96
N GLY A 66 -6.26 1.66 9.87
CA GLY A 66 -7.66 1.86 9.53
C GLY A 66 -8.41 0.55 9.26
N THR A 67 -9.66 0.69 8.88
CA THR A 67 -10.60 -0.41 8.67
C THR A 67 -10.63 -0.76 7.19
N PRO A 68 -10.31 -2.02 6.83
CA PRO A 68 -10.46 -2.51 5.46
C PRO A 68 -11.88 -2.31 4.95
N ARG A 69 -12.00 -2.07 3.65
CA ARG A 69 -13.31 -2.00 3.01
C ARG A 69 -13.97 -3.39 2.96
N PRO A 70 -15.31 -3.46 2.92
CA PRO A 70 -16.02 -4.74 2.76
C PRO A 70 -15.66 -5.46 1.45
N ALA A 71 -15.41 -4.70 0.37
CA ALA A 71 -14.91 -5.23 -0.89
C ALA A 71 -13.37 -5.13 -0.91
N PRO A 72 -12.65 -6.21 -1.21
CA PRO A 72 -11.19 -6.18 -1.29
C PRO A 72 -10.73 -5.41 -2.53
N VAL A 73 -9.58 -4.74 -2.40
CA VAL A 73 -8.85 -4.20 -3.56
C VAL A 73 -8.11 -5.36 -4.21
N LEU A 74 -8.45 -5.64 -5.46
CA LEU A 74 -7.80 -6.69 -6.25
C LEU A 74 -6.64 -6.10 -7.05
N VAL A 75 -5.54 -6.84 -7.10
CA VAL A 75 -4.34 -6.49 -7.84
C VAL A 75 -3.86 -7.66 -8.68
N HIS A 76 -3.11 -7.33 -9.72
CA HIS A 76 -2.44 -8.27 -10.59
C HIS A 76 -0.95 -7.92 -10.65
N VAL A 77 -0.07 -8.90 -10.45
CA VAL A 77 1.39 -8.70 -10.56
C VAL A 77 2.00 -9.82 -11.38
N GLN A 78 2.83 -9.43 -12.34
CA GLN A 78 3.64 -10.34 -13.17
C GLN A 78 5.09 -9.88 -13.19
N ALA A 79 5.77 -10.11 -12.08
CA ALA A 79 7.15 -9.71 -11.88
C ALA A 79 8.10 -10.90 -12.04
N ARG A 80 9.15 -10.72 -12.85
CA ARG A 80 10.24 -11.69 -13.02
C ARG A 80 11.58 -11.00 -12.79
N GLU A 81 12.37 -11.49 -11.84
CA GLU A 81 13.66 -10.91 -11.45
C GLU A 81 13.61 -9.40 -11.27
N THR A 82 12.51 -8.92 -10.68
CA THR A 82 12.17 -7.49 -10.61
C THR A 82 12.52 -6.95 -9.24
N PRO A 83 13.15 -5.77 -9.12
CA PRO A 83 13.37 -5.13 -7.83
C PRO A 83 12.07 -4.97 -7.04
N VAL A 84 12.09 -5.30 -5.75
CA VAL A 84 10.91 -5.21 -4.89
C VAL A 84 10.30 -3.80 -4.88
N LEU A 85 11.13 -2.76 -4.92
CA LEU A 85 10.67 -1.38 -5.06
C LEU A 85 9.75 -1.17 -6.28
N HIS A 86 10.06 -1.81 -7.41
CA HIS A 86 9.25 -1.69 -8.62
C HIS A 86 7.92 -2.43 -8.48
N ILE A 87 7.92 -3.60 -7.83
CA ILE A 87 6.71 -4.35 -7.52
C ILE A 87 5.79 -3.54 -6.60
N LEU A 88 6.34 -2.90 -5.57
CA LEU A 88 5.58 -2.05 -4.65
C LEU A 88 4.99 -0.82 -5.34
N ARG A 89 5.73 -0.22 -6.29
CA ARG A 89 5.22 0.87 -7.13
C ARG A 89 4.07 0.40 -8.03
N GLU A 90 4.21 -0.75 -8.68
CA GLU A 90 3.17 -1.35 -9.51
C GLU A 90 1.89 -1.62 -8.69
N LEU A 91 2.03 -2.18 -7.48
CA LEU A 91 0.92 -2.37 -6.55
C LEU A 91 0.27 -1.03 -6.17
N GLY A 92 1.08 -0.02 -5.86
CA GLY A 92 0.61 1.34 -5.55
C GLY A 92 -0.19 1.97 -6.69
N LEU A 93 0.21 1.78 -7.94
CA LEU A 93 -0.51 2.28 -9.11
C LEU A 93 -1.87 1.61 -9.32
N GLN A 94 -2.06 0.40 -8.80
CA GLN A 94 -3.33 -0.33 -8.86
C GLN A 94 -4.25 0.00 -7.66
N THR A 95 -3.77 0.80 -6.71
CA THR A 95 -4.59 1.24 -5.58
C THR A 95 -5.49 2.43 -5.93
N GLY A 96 -6.64 2.51 -5.26
CA GLY A 96 -7.55 3.63 -5.40
C GLY A 96 -7.16 4.83 -4.52
N PRO A 97 -7.90 5.94 -4.60
CA PRO A 97 -7.59 7.16 -3.85
C PRO A 97 -7.76 7.03 -2.33
N TYR A 98 -8.25 5.89 -1.81
CA TYR A 98 -8.46 5.70 -0.38
C TYR A 98 -7.63 4.54 0.18
N GLU A 99 -6.57 4.17 -0.54
CA GLU A 99 -5.58 3.20 -0.15
C GLU A 99 -4.21 3.85 -0.29
N GLN A 100 -3.39 3.74 0.75
CA GLN A 100 -2.04 4.26 0.72
C GLN A 100 -1.06 3.18 1.15
N ILE A 101 -0.03 2.98 0.33
CA ILE A 101 1.09 2.09 0.64
C ILE A 101 2.27 2.96 1.01
N ARG A 102 2.84 2.75 2.21
CA ARG A 102 4.03 3.44 2.67
C ARG A 102 5.09 2.44 3.11
N VAL A 103 6.32 2.64 2.67
CA VAL A 103 7.48 1.85 3.08
C VAL A 103 8.21 2.59 4.19
N VAL A 104 8.51 1.90 5.29
CA VAL A 104 9.27 2.46 6.42
C VAL A 104 10.49 1.58 6.65
N GLU A 105 11.63 1.99 6.09
CA GLU A 105 12.86 1.20 6.08
C GLU A 105 13.48 1.06 7.48
N GLU A 106 13.53 2.14 8.26
CA GLU A 106 14.09 2.13 9.62
C GLU A 106 13.31 1.18 10.54
N GLY A 107 11.99 1.09 10.34
CA GLY A 107 11.10 0.22 11.11
C GLY A 107 10.91 -1.18 10.51
N ARG A 108 11.46 -1.44 9.32
CA ARG A 108 11.29 -2.67 8.53
C ARG A 108 9.83 -3.11 8.40
N PHE A 109 8.97 -2.18 8.00
CA PHE A 109 7.58 -2.48 7.73
C PHE A 109 7.04 -1.78 6.50
N ILE A 110 6.02 -2.40 5.91
CA ILE A 110 5.17 -1.78 4.90
C ILE A 110 3.83 -1.52 5.54
N GLU A 111 3.35 -0.29 5.43
CA GLU A 111 2.06 0.15 5.93
C GLU A 111 1.04 0.18 4.78
N LEU A 112 -0.11 -0.46 4.96
CA LEU A 112 -1.29 -0.29 4.14
C LEU A 112 -2.33 0.47 4.95
N THR A 113 -2.60 1.70 4.54
CA THR A 113 -3.56 2.60 5.19
C THR A 113 -4.84 2.68 4.38
N TRP A 114 -5.97 2.35 5.01
CA TRP A 114 -7.31 2.56 4.48
C TRP A 114 -7.79 3.94 4.91
N LEU A 115 -8.07 4.82 3.96
CA LEU A 115 -8.49 6.20 4.22
C LEU A 115 -10.01 6.31 4.22
N ASP A 116 -10.54 7.17 5.08
CA ASP A 116 -11.96 7.54 5.06
C ASP A 116 -12.19 8.56 3.93
N PRO A 117 -13.12 8.28 2.99
CA PRO A 117 -13.42 9.20 1.89
C PRO A 117 -13.83 10.61 2.30
N ALA A 118 -14.43 10.77 3.50
CA ALA A 118 -14.91 12.06 3.98
C ALA A 118 -13.81 12.90 4.63
N THR A 119 -12.78 12.28 5.22
CA THR A 119 -11.79 12.99 6.04
C THR A 119 -10.35 12.88 5.52
N ASN A 120 -10.09 11.94 4.61
CA ASN A 120 -8.73 11.59 4.16
C ASN A 120 -7.78 11.21 5.31
N LEU A 121 -8.34 10.80 6.45
CA LEU A 121 -7.63 10.26 7.60
C LEU A 121 -7.80 8.75 7.62
N PRO A 122 -6.97 8.00 8.38
CA PRO A 122 -7.16 6.58 8.52
C PRO A 122 -8.60 6.24 8.95
N ASN A 123 -9.25 5.34 8.22
CA ASN A 123 -10.63 4.95 8.42
C ASN A 123 -10.79 4.22 9.77
N ARG A 124 -11.22 4.93 10.81
CA ARG A 124 -11.45 4.34 12.14
C ARG A 124 -12.85 3.73 12.29
N TYR A 125 -13.71 3.85 11.28
CA TYR A 125 -15.08 3.37 11.34
C TYR A 125 -15.19 1.96 10.72
N GLY A 126 -15.32 0.97 11.60
CA GLY A 126 -15.75 -0.38 11.25
C GLY A 126 -17.20 -0.40 10.75
N PRO A 127 -17.66 -1.49 10.09
CA PRO A 127 -19.04 -1.60 9.65
C PRO A 127 -19.97 -1.41 10.85
N VAL A 128 -20.80 -0.36 10.81
CA VAL A 128 -21.88 -0.17 11.78
C VAL A 128 -22.82 -1.34 11.60
N LYS A 129 -22.78 -2.31 12.52
CA LYS A 129 -23.82 -3.34 12.60
C LYS A 129 -25.14 -2.61 12.80
N LYS A 130 -25.94 -2.50 11.73
CA LYS A 130 -27.34 -2.07 11.84
C LYS A 130 -28.00 -3.08 12.75
N LYS A 131 -28.22 -2.73 14.02
CA LYS A 131 -29.14 -3.49 14.88
C LYS A 131 -30.49 -3.42 14.19
N HIS A 132 -30.88 -4.49 13.51
CA HIS A 132 -32.29 -4.71 13.21
C HIS A 132 -32.98 -4.80 14.56
N ALA A 133 -33.60 -3.69 14.98
CA ALA A 133 -34.58 -3.69 16.04
C ALA A 133 -35.79 -4.48 15.51
N GLN A 134 -35.71 -5.80 15.58
CA GLN A 134 -36.85 -6.68 15.43
C GLN A 134 -37.74 -6.40 16.66
N GLY A 135 -38.72 -5.51 16.49
CA GLY A 135 -39.71 -5.22 17.51
C GLY A 135 -40.59 -6.44 17.73
N SER A 136 -40.15 -7.34 18.61
CA SER A 136 -40.99 -8.38 19.20
C SER A 136 -42.01 -7.71 20.13
N ARG A 137 -43.17 -7.31 19.60
CA ARG A 137 -44.36 -7.07 20.44
C ARG A 137 -45.07 -8.40 20.65
N THR A 138 -44.62 -9.11 21.67
CA THR A 138 -45.30 -10.29 22.22
C THR A 138 -45.93 -9.92 23.56
N GLY A 139 -47.26 -10.00 23.62
CA GLY A 139 -48.08 -10.00 24.84
C GLY A 139 -48.33 -8.62 25.46
N ARG A 140 -49.37 -8.39 26.25
CA ARG A 140 -50.55 -9.16 26.71
C ARG A 140 -51.34 -8.14 27.57
N ASP A 141 -52.67 -8.21 27.54
CA ASP A 141 -53.68 -7.61 28.46
C ASP A 141 -54.75 -6.87 27.65
N ARG A 142 -56.05 -6.97 27.89
CA ARG A 142 -56.91 -7.77 28.78
C ARG A 142 -58.31 -7.71 28.16
#